data_AF-A0A820RPD2-F1
#
_entry.id   AF-A0A820RPD2-F1
#
_cell.length_a   1.000
_cell.length_b   1.000
_cell.length_c   1.000
_cell.angle_alpha   90.00
_cell.angle_beta   90.00
_cell.angle_gamma   90.00
#
_symmetry.space_group_name_H-M   'P 1'
#
loop_
_entity.id
_entity.type
_entity.pdbx_description
1 polymer ?
#
loop_
_entity_poly.entity_id
_entity_poly.type
_entity_poly.pdbx_seq_one_letter_code
_entity_poly.pdbx_strand_id
1 'polypeptide(L)'
;AIENTIDYDYVTEKLWHAFIAGSIPIYLGAPNIEDWLPCQTNCIIDLRKFQTPKDAALYIKKVAMNKTLYESYHQWRNQPVSEKFQNMLNYFEKIGNYNLECVLCDMSRQVDQGNDPKDYKKKIMKTIGRF
;
A
#
# COMPACT_ATOMS: atom_id res chain seq x y z
N ALA A 1 6.47 -3.54 11.55
CA ALA A 1 5.17 -3.91 10.98
C ALA A 1 5.32 -5.23 10.23
N ILE A 2 5.39 -6.34 10.95
CA ILE A 2 5.46 -7.67 10.34
C ILE A 2 4.06 -8.28 10.45
N GLU A 3 3.52 -8.70 9.31
CA GLU A 3 2.22 -9.36 9.25
C GLU A 3 2.32 -10.81 9.70
N ASN A 4 1.18 -11.37 10.12
CA ASN A 4 1.11 -12.75 10.61
C ASN A 4 1.42 -13.77 9.50
N THR A 5 1.13 -13.41 8.23
CA THR A 5 1.34 -14.24 7.04
C THR A 5 1.76 -13.34 5.87
N ILE A 6 2.52 -13.89 4.92
CA ILE A 6 2.81 -13.27 3.63
C ILE A 6 1.68 -13.64 2.67
N ASP A 7 0.80 -12.68 2.37
CA ASP A 7 -0.32 -12.90 1.44
C ASP A 7 -0.63 -11.62 0.65
N TYR A 8 -1.11 -11.79 -0.58
CA TYR A 8 -1.43 -10.69 -1.47
C TYR A 8 -2.52 -9.80 -0.85
N ASP A 9 -2.36 -8.48 -0.93
CA ASP A 9 -3.27 -7.50 -0.33
C ASP A 9 -3.45 -7.58 1.21
N TYR A 10 -2.69 -8.44 1.91
CA TYR A 10 -2.75 -8.54 3.37
C TYR A 10 -1.90 -7.46 4.05
N VAL A 11 -2.45 -6.24 4.09
CA VAL A 11 -1.86 -5.07 4.76
C VAL A 11 -2.79 -4.63 5.90
N THR A 12 -2.30 -4.66 7.13
CA THR A 12 -3.12 -4.41 8.32
C THR A 12 -2.74 -3.11 9.05
N GLU A 13 -3.34 -2.87 10.22
CA GLU A 13 -3.09 -1.73 11.10
C GLU A 13 -1.61 -1.58 11.46
N LYS A 14 -0.82 -2.66 11.44
CA LYS A 14 0.59 -2.66 11.85
C LYS A 14 1.42 -1.68 11.04
N LEU A 15 1.19 -1.58 9.73
CA LEU A 15 1.86 -0.61 8.86
C LEU A 15 1.47 0.82 9.26
N TRP A 16 0.17 1.05 9.40
CA TRP A 16 -0.40 2.37 9.64
C TRP A 16 -0.04 2.91 11.03
N HIS A 17 -0.06 2.07 12.06
CA HIS A 17 0.38 2.43 13.41
C HIS A 17 1.84 2.92 13.41
N ALA A 18 2.73 2.27 12.66
CA ALA A 18 4.12 2.69 12.56
C ALA A 18 4.25 4.08 11.88
N PHE A 19 3.47 4.33 10.83
CA PHE A 19 3.45 5.65 10.19
C PHE A 19 2.86 6.75 11.08
N ILE A 20 1.77 6.48 11.78
CA ILE A 20 1.10 7.43 12.70
C ILE A 20 2.02 7.74 13.88
N ALA A 21 2.73 6.74 14.42
CA ALA A 21 3.71 6.93 15.48
C ALA A 21 4.97 7.70 15.05
N GLY A 22 5.08 8.10 13.78
CA GLY A 22 6.23 8.84 13.27
C GLY A 22 7.50 7.99 13.12
N SER A 23 7.37 6.65 13.13
CA SER A 23 8.48 5.71 12.94
C SER A 23 8.64 5.29 11.48
N ILE A 24 9.78 4.68 11.14
CA ILE A 24 9.99 4.00 9.86
C ILE A 24 9.51 2.55 10.00
N PRO A 25 8.47 2.10 9.27
CA PRO A 25 8.04 0.71 9.33
C PRO A 25 9.12 -0.22 8.78
N ILE A 26 9.56 -1.18 9.58
CA ILE A 26 10.26 -2.38 9.11
C ILE A 26 9.18 -3.38 8.72
N TYR A 27 9.03 -3.65 7.42
CA TYR A 27 7.86 -4.34 6.87
C TYR A 27 8.18 -5.72 6.28
N LEU A 28 7.30 -6.68 6.56
CA LEU A 28 7.21 -7.97 5.88
C LEU A 28 5.76 -8.42 5.93
N GLY A 29 5.18 -8.77 4.78
CA GLY A 29 3.75 -9.08 4.65
C GLY A 29 3.39 -9.18 3.17
N ALA A 30 2.49 -8.32 2.70
CA ALA A 30 2.01 -8.34 1.32
C ALA A 30 3.12 -8.25 0.26
N PRO A 31 3.18 -9.19 -0.70
CA PRO A 31 4.12 -9.12 -1.83
C PRO A 31 3.93 -7.90 -2.75
N ASN A 32 2.78 -7.23 -2.67
CA ASN A 32 2.45 -6.04 -3.45
C ASN A 32 2.31 -4.78 -2.57
N ILE A 33 3.03 -4.72 -1.45
CA ILE A 33 2.98 -3.59 -0.51
C ILE A 33 3.14 -2.22 -1.19
N GLU A 34 3.87 -2.14 -2.30
CA GLU A 34 4.06 -0.92 -3.10
C GLU A 34 2.76 -0.30 -3.61
N ASP A 35 1.70 -1.10 -3.76
CA ASP A 35 0.37 -0.61 -4.15
C ASP A 35 -0.37 0.09 -3.00
N TRP A 36 0.10 -0.11 -1.77
CA TRP A 36 -0.51 0.38 -0.54
C TRP A 36 0.28 1.52 0.10
N LEU A 37 1.49 1.82 -0.37
CA LEU A 37 2.34 2.84 0.25
C LEU A 37 1.96 4.26 -0.21
N PRO A 38 1.85 5.22 0.72
CA PRO A 38 1.59 6.62 0.38
C PRO A 38 2.80 7.30 -0.29
N CYS A 39 4.00 6.74 -0.18
CA CYS A 39 5.21 7.36 -0.68
C CYS A 39 5.50 7.01 -2.15
N GLN A 40 6.04 7.97 -2.90
CA GLN A 40 6.59 7.75 -4.24
C GLN A 40 8.01 7.14 -4.18
N THR A 41 8.74 7.47 -3.12
CA THR A 41 10.10 7.01 -2.83
C THR A 41 10.09 6.08 -1.61
N ASN A 42 11.22 5.89 -0.92
CA ASN A 42 11.28 4.97 0.21
C ASN A 42 10.59 5.56 1.45
N CYS A 43 9.56 4.87 1.98
CA CYS A 43 8.98 5.16 3.30
C CYS A 43 8.96 3.96 4.25
N ILE A 44 9.43 2.79 3.81
CA ILE A 44 9.54 1.58 4.63
C ILE A 44 10.90 0.90 4.42
N ILE A 45 11.37 0.18 5.45
CA ILE A 45 12.44 -0.80 5.28
C ILE A 45 11.77 -2.13 4.96
N ASP A 46 11.74 -2.47 3.67
CA ASP A 46 11.17 -3.71 3.17
C ASP A 46 12.13 -4.89 3.35
N LEU A 47 11.77 -5.82 4.23
CA LEU A 47 12.62 -6.95 4.59
C LEU A 47 12.85 -7.93 3.43
N ARG A 48 12.00 -7.92 2.40
CA ARG A 48 12.14 -8.78 1.21
C ARG A 48 13.35 -8.40 0.35
N LYS A 49 13.88 -7.17 0.53
CA LYS A 49 15.04 -6.66 -0.21
C LYS A 49 16.38 -7.14 0.34
N PHE A 50 16.38 -7.93 1.41
CA PHE A 50 17.59 -8.44 2.05
C PHE A 50 17.68 -9.96 1.88
N GLN A 51 18.88 -10.46 1.63
CA GLN A 51 19.12 -11.90 1.49
C GLN A 51 19.03 -12.63 2.84
N THR A 52 19.48 -11.97 3.91
CA THR A 52 19.47 -12.54 5.26
C THR A 52 18.93 -11.56 6.31
N PRO A 53 18.42 -12.07 7.45
CA PRO A 53 18.06 -11.21 8.59
C PRO A 53 19.24 -10.38 9.12
N LYS A 54 20.46 -10.89 8.99
CA LYS A 54 21.68 -10.19 9.39
C LYS A 54 21.92 -8.95 8.53
N ASP A 55 21.72 -9.05 7.22
CA ASP A 55 21.87 -7.91 6.30
C ASP A 55 20.82 -6.84 6.59
N ALA A 56 19.58 -7.24 6.86
CA ALA A 56 18.52 -6.33 7.27
C ALA A 56 18.89 -5.61 8.59
N ALA A 57 19.38 -6.34 9.59
CA ALA A 57 19.79 -5.76 10.86
C ALA A 57 20.95 -4.75 10.71
N LEU A 58 21.95 -5.07 9.87
CA LEU A 58 23.04 -4.15 9.56
C LEU A 58 22.54 -2.88 8.88
N TYR A 59 21.59 -3.00 7.95
CA TYR A 59 20.98 -1.86 7.28
C TYR A 59 20.12 -1.01 8.22
N ILE A 60 19.29 -1.63 9.06
CA ILE A 60 18.49 -0.93 10.07
C ILE A 60 19.40 -0.14 11.01
N LYS A 61 20.52 -0.73 11.46
CA LYS A 61 21.53 -0.04 12.27
C LYS A 61 22.13 1.14 11.51
N LYS A 62 22.47 0.98 10.23
CA LYS A 62 22.97 2.07 9.38
C LYS A 62 21.97 3.22 9.29
N VAL A 63 20.68 2.94 9.08
CA VAL A 63 19.62 3.96 9.04
C VAL A 63 19.51 4.67 10.39
N ALA A 64 19.49 3.93 11.50
CA ALA A 64 19.38 4.51 12.85
C ALA A 64 20.57 5.41 13.22
N MET A 65 21.78 5.12 12.72
CA MET A 65 22.99 5.89 13.03
C MET A 65 23.26 7.03 12.05
N ASN A 66 22.52 7.13 10.93
CA ASN A 66 22.71 8.16 9.92
C ASN A 66 21.46 9.04 9.83
N LYS A 67 21.53 10.24 10.42
CA LYS A 67 20.42 11.20 10.47
C LYS A 67 19.86 11.54 9.10
N THR A 68 20.71 11.83 8.11
CA THR A 68 20.28 12.18 6.75
C THR A 68 19.54 11.02 6.08
N LEU A 69 20.05 9.79 6.24
CA LEU A 69 19.39 8.60 5.71
C LEU A 69 18.05 8.35 6.42
N TYR A 70 18.01 8.46 7.75
CA TYR A 70 16.77 8.36 8.52
C TYR A 70 15.73 9.37 8.04
N GLU A 71 16.10 10.65 7.94
CA GLU A 71 15.22 11.73 7.49
C GLU A 71 14.72 11.52 6.06
N SER A 72 15.52 10.89 5.18
CA SER A 72 15.09 10.56 3.81
C SER A 72 13.84 9.67 3.77
N TYR A 73 13.64 8.78 4.76
CA TYR A 73 12.45 7.94 4.89
C TYR A 73 11.20 8.70 5.34
N HIS A 74 11.35 9.96 5.79
CA HIS A 74 10.24 10.81 6.22
C HIS A 74 9.90 11.92 5.21
N GLN A 75 10.72 12.12 4.17
CA GLN A 75 10.53 13.18 3.17
C GLN A 75 9.16 13.13 2.48
N TRP A 76 8.62 11.93 2.28
CA TRP A 76 7.31 11.72 1.63
C TRP A 76 6.15 12.43 2.36
N ARG A 77 6.28 12.73 3.65
CA ARG A 77 5.22 13.40 4.44
C ARG A 77 4.94 14.82 3.97
N ASN A 78 5.90 15.44 3.28
CA ASN A 78 5.79 16.79 2.73
C ASN A 78 5.65 16.77 1.19
N GLN A 79 5.33 15.62 0.61
CA GLN A 79 5.20 15.43 -0.83
C GLN A 79 3.79 14.93 -1.16
N PRO A 80 3.32 15.10 -2.41
CA PRO A 80 2.12 14.43 -2.88
C PRO A 80 2.26 12.91 -2.71
N VAL A 81 1.20 12.25 -2.24
CA VAL A 81 1.21 10.80 -2.11
C VAL A 81 1.32 10.12 -3.48
N SER A 82 1.68 8.84 -3.50
CA SER A 82 1.87 8.09 -4.75
C SER A 82 0.57 8.01 -5.57
N GLU A 83 0.70 7.97 -6.90
CA GLU A 83 -0.46 7.83 -7.80
C GLU A 83 -1.28 6.57 -7.47
N LYS A 84 -0.59 5.47 -7.17
CA LYS A 84 -1.23 4.21 -6.76
C LYS A 84 -2.06 4.38 -5.49
N PHE A 85 -1.51 5.06 -4.48
CA PHE A 85 -2.19 5.33 -3.23
C PHE A 85 -3.37 6.29 -3.43
N GLN A 86 -3.23 7.33 -4.26
CA GLN A 86 -4.36 8.20 -4.61
C GLN A 86 -5.47 7.45 -5.33
N ASN A 87 -5.13 6.62 -6.30
CA ASN A 87 -6.12 5.81 -6.99
C ASN A 87 -6.85 4.90 -6.01
N MET A 88 -6.12 4.29 -5.07
CA MET A 88 -6.70 3.48 -4.02
C MET A 88 -7.65 4.28 -3.10
N LEU A 89 -7.26 5.48 -2.66
CA LEU A 89 -8.14 6.33 -1.85
C LEU A 89 -9.41 6.74 -2.61
N ASN A 90 -9.26 7.17 -3.87
CA ASN A 90 -10.38 7.52 -4.75
C ASN A 90 -11.34 6.34 -4.96
N TYR A 91 -10.81 5.12 -5.05
CA TYR A 91 -11.59 3.90 -5.16
C TYR A 91 -12.43 3.67 -3.90
N PHE A 92 -11.82 3.78 -2.72
CA PHE A 92 -12.53 3.57 -1.45
C PHE A 92 -13.53 4.67 -1.13
N GLU A 93 -13.22 5.94 -1.41
CA GLU A 93 -14.16 7.05 -1.28
C GLU A 93 -15.41 6.81 -2.13
N LYS A 94 -15.22 6.39 -3.39
CA LYS A 94 -16.34 6.14 -4.29
C LYS A 94 -17.17 4.95 -3.84
N ILE A 95 -16.55 3.83 -3.49
CA ILE A 95 -17.31 2.66 -3.01
C ILE A 95 -18.03 2.95 -1.70
N GLY A 96 -17.43 3.74 -0.81
CA GLY A 96 -18.08 4.19 0.43
C GLY A 96 -19.35 5.02 0.18
N ASN A 97 -19.47 5.64 -1.00
CA ASN A 97 -20.66 6.41 -1.39
C ASN A 97 -21.75 5.56 -2.07
N TYR A 98 -21.49 4.28 -2.36
CA TYR A 98 -22.49 3.37 -2.92
C TYR A 98 -22.99 2.40 -1.85
N ASN A 99 -24.26 2.01 -1.95
CA ASN A 99 -24.75 0.86 -1.20
C ASN A 99 -23.96 -0.39 -1.65
N LEU A 100 -23.51 -1.20 -0.70
CA LEU A 100 -22.82 -2.46 -0.94
C LEU A 100 -23.60 -3.36 -1.92
N GLU A 101 -24.92 -3.35 -1.85
CA GLU A 101 -25.82 -4.07 -2.76
C GLU A 101 -25.61 -3.65 -4.23
N CYS A 102 -25.45 -2.34 -4.48
CA CYS A 102 -25.19 -1.82 -5.82
C CYS A 102 -23.78 -2.21 -6.31
N VAL A 103 -22.79 -2.15 -5.43
CA VAL A 103 -21.41 -2.57 -5.76
C VAL A 103 -21.39 -4.04 -6.15
N LEU A 104 -22.05 -4.90 -5.37
CA LEU A 104 -22.16 -6.33 -5.65
C LEU A 104 -22.91 -6.60 -6.97
N CYS A 105 -23.99 -5.86 -7.25
CA CYS A 105 -24.72 -5.96 -8.52
C CYS A 105 -23.82 -5.62 -9.72
N ASP A 106 -23.06 -4.53 -9.63
CA ASP A 106 -22.11 -4.12 -10.67
C ASP A 106 -20.96 -5.13 -10.83
N MET A 107 -20.47 -5.71 -9.73
CA MET A 107 -19.48 -6.79 -9.77
C MET A 107 -20.04 -8.03 -10.47
N SER A 108 -21.23 -8.48 -10.08
CA SER A 108 -21.90 -9.65 -10.67
C SER A 108 -22.08 -9.45 -12.17
N ARG A 109 -22.59 -8.29 -12.59
CA ARG A 109 -22.76 -7.95 -14.00
C ARG A 109 -21.45 -8.03 -14.79
N GLN A 110 -20.32 -7.66 -14.19
CA GLN A 110 -19.03 -7.74 -14.87
C GLN A 110 -18.53 -9.18 -15.04
N VAL A 111 -18.78 -10.03 -14.05
CA VAL A 111 -18.48 -11.46 -14.14
C VAL A 111 -19.34 -12.13 -15.21
N ASP A 112 -20.63 -11.78 -15.29
CA ASP A 112 -21.53 -12.27 -16.36
C ASP A 112 -21.07 -11.86 -17.77
N GLN A 113 -20.41 -10.70 -17.86
CA GLN A 113 -19.77 -10.21 -19.09
C GLN A 113 -18.41 -10.85 -19.39
N GLY A 114 -17.98 -11.84 -18.61
CA GLY A 114 -16.72 -12.56 -18.77
C GLY A 114 -15.47 -11.81 -18.30
N ASN A 115 -15.63 -10.73 -17.51
CA ASN A 115 -14.48 -10.03 -16.94
C ASN A 115 -14.02 -10.73 -15.64
N ASP A 116 -12.71 -10.75 -15.39
CA ASP A 116 -12.17 -11.24 -14.12
C ASP A 116 -12.62 -10.31 -12.97
N PRO A 117 -13.26 -10.83 -11.90
CA PRO A 117 -13.61 -10.03 -10.73
C PRO A 117 -12.43 -9.26 -10.12
N LYS A 118 -11.19 -9.76 -10.29
CA LYS A 118 -9.96 -9.08 -9.84
C LYS A 118 -9.66 -7.80 -10.64
N ASP A 119 -10.16 -7.71 -11.87
CA ASP A 119 -10.06 -6.50 -12.70
C ASP A 119 -11.10 -5.43 -12.33
N TYR A 120 -12.05 -5.74 -11.44
CA TYR A 120 -13.09 -4.80 -11.02
C TYR A 120 -12.49 -3.50 -10.45
N LYS A 121 -11.44 -3.60 -9.61
CA LYS A 121 -10.70 -2.44 -9.08
C LYS A 121 -10.14 -1.58 -10.21
N LYS A 122 -9.51 -2.21 -11.20
CA LYS A 122 -8.92 -1.57 -12.38
C LYS A 122 -9.97 -0.93 -13.29
N LYS A 123 -11.16 -1.53 -13.38
CA LYS A 123 -12.27 -1.03 -14.21
C LYS A 123 -13.00 0.12 -13.55
N ILE A 124 -13.25 0.07 -12.23
CA ILE A 124 -13.71 1.24 -11.48
C ILE A 124 -12.74 2.39 -11.72
N MET A 125 -11.44 2.18 -11.48
CA MET A 125 -10.42 3.21 -11.73
C MET A 125 -10.39 3.74 -13.17
N LYS A 126 -10.67 2.91 -14.20
CA LYS A 126 -10.72 3.33 -15.62
C LYS A 126 -12.00 4.08 -16.03
N THR A 127 -13.17 3.64 -15.58
CA THR A 127 -14.45 4.30 -15.86
C THR A 127 -14.50 5.71 -15.26
N ILE A 128 -13.69 5.93 -14.22
CA ILE A 128 -13.58 7.19 -13.47
C ILE A 128 -12.81 8.29 -14.21
N GLY A 129 -11.98 7.99 -15.22
CA GLY A 129 -11.18 9.00 -15.95
C GLY A 129 -11.89 9.67 -17.14
N ARG A 130 -13.23 9.60 -17.23
CA ARG A 130 -14.02 10.06 -18.39
C ARG A 130 -15.05 11.16 -18.08
N PHE A 131 -14.89 11.88 -16.98
CA PHE A 131 -15.63 13.12 -16.70
C PHE A 131 -14.64 14.25 -16.43
#